data_AF-K2FPK0-F1
#
_entry.id   AF-K2FPK0-F1
#
_cell.length_a   1.000
_cell.length_b   1.000
_cell.length_c   1.000
_cell.angle_alpha   90.00
_cell.angle_beta   90.00
_cell.angle_gamma   90.00
#
_symmetry.space_group_name_H-M   'P 1'
#
loop_
_entity.id
_entity.type
_entity.pdbx_description
1 polymer ?
#
loop_
_entity_poly.entity_id
_entity_poly.type
_entity_poly.pdbx_seq_one_letter_code
_entity_poly.pdbx_strand_id
1 'polypeptide(L)'
;MLKNKMKKFTRRFINSEERKNTRSATFYILLTIAAIAILYFIGIPALGRLASLVSSLRGNNNKISNSDFTPPPPPKFKYFPEFTNQQTLTLTGNTESGASVKLTFNGSPQEVLADNDGQFSFGVTLQDGINTFAATATDQSGNQSQKSDDHQITFDKKTPDLEITSPSDGSSYFGSNQRQITITGKTETDAKVTINDRIISVDDSGIFQYTTTLNEGSNTFNVKSTDQAGNTTEKNISLNFTS
;
A
#
# COMPACT_ATOMS: atom_id res chain seq x y z
N MET A 1 47.83 -20.81 114.85
CA MET A 1 48.57 -20.13 113.76
C MET A 1 47.95 -20.29 112.34
N LEU A 2 46.92 -21.12 112.12
CA LEU A 2 46.37 -21.41 110.77
C LEU A 2 45.18 -20.54 110.28
N LYS A 3 44.42 -19.87 111.16
CA LYS A 3 43.20 -19.13 110.77
C LYS A 3 43.44 -17.84 109.98
N ASN A 4 44.62 -17.22 110.09
CA ASN A 4 44.92 -15.92 109.45
C ASN A 4 45.43 -16.05 108.00
N LYS A 5 45.92 -17.24 107.58
CA LYS A 5 46.35 -17.50 106.20
C LYS A 5 45.17 -17.72 105.25
N MET A 6 44.06 -18.33 105.71
CA MET A 6 42.90 -18.62 104.85
C MET A 6 42.06 -17.40 104.45
N LYS A 7 41.90 -16.39 105.32
CA LYS A 7 41.17 -15.14 104.98
C LYS A 7 41.89 -14.28 103.92
N LYS A 8 43.22 -14.40 103.80
CA LYS A 8 44.05 -13.64 102.84
C LYS A 8 44.06 -14.28 101.44
N PHE A 9 43.86 -15.60 101.37
CA PHE A 9 43.74 -16.34 100.12
C PHE A 9 42.36 -16.17 99.46
N THR A 10 41.27 -16.20 100.24
CA THR A 10 39.91 -15.98 99.71
C THR A 10 39.69 -14.57 99.15
N ARG A 11 40.27 -13.53 99.77
CA ARG A 11 40.23 -12.14 99.24
C ARG A 11 40.97 -11.95 97.90
N ARG A 12 42.03 -12.73 97.64
CA ARG A 12 42.80 -12.63 96.38
C ARG A 12 42.09 -13.31 95.21
N PHE A 13 41.32 -14.37 95.45
CA PHE A 13 40.54 -15.04 94.41
C PHE A 13 39.33 -14.20 93.97
N ILE A 14 38.57 -13.63 94.94
CA ILE A 14 37.41 -12.76 94.67
C ILE A 14 37.81 -11.58 93.78
N ASN A 15 38.90 -10.87 94.11
CA ASN A 15 39.37 -9.73 93.31
C ASN A 15 39.86 -10.11 91.89
N SER A 16 40.18 -11.38 91.64
CA SER A 16 40.64 -11.84 90.32
C SER A 16 39.48 -12.27 89.41
N GLU A 17 38.41 -12.83 89.99
CA GLU A 17 37.14 -13.08 89.27
C GLU A 17 36.39 -11.79 88.99
N GLU A 18 36.34 -10.84 89.93
CA GLU A 18 35.71 -9.53 89.73
C GLU A 18 36.39 -8.76 88.59
N ARG A 19 37.73 -8.83 88.49
CA ARG A 19 38.50 -8.21 87.39
C ARG A 19 38.30 -8.89 86.04
N LYS A 20 38.04 -10.20 86.02
CA LYS A 20 37.72 -10.92 84.77
C LYS A 20 36.28 -10.62 84.32
N ASN A 21 35.32 -10.66 85.24
CA ASN A 21 33.92 -10.36 84.94
C ASN A 21 33.69 -8.89 84.55
N THR A 22 34.37 -7.94 85.19
CA THR A 22 34.27 -6.51 84.80
C THR A 22 34.85 -6.26 83.41
N ARG A 23 35.98 -6.91 83.05
CA ARG A 23 36.55 -6.82 81.69
C ARG A 23 35.60 -7.40 80.65
N SER A 24 35.03 -8.58 80.90
CA SER A 24 34.03 -9.18 80.00
C SER A 24 32.76 -8.33 79.89
N ALA A 25 32.28 -7.75 81.00
CA ALA A 25 31.11 -6.86 81.00
C ALA A 25 31.38 -5.57 80.20
N THR A 26 32.54 -4.93 80.39
CA THR A 26 32.91 -3.74 79.60
C THR A 26 33.02 -4.04 78.10
N PHE A 27 33.51 -5.24 77.75
CA PHE A 27 33.58 -5.66 76.36
C PHE A 27 32.18 -5.80 75.73
N TYR A 28 31.24 -6.45 76.42
CA TYR A 28 29.87 -6.58 75.91
C TYR A 28 29.14 -5.24 75.79
N ILE A 29 29.33 -4.33 76.75
CA ILE A 29 28.77 -2.98 76.68
C ILE A 29 29.31 -2.24 75.45
N LEU A 30 30.63 -2.26 75.23
CA LEU A 30 31.24 -1.64 74.05
C LEU A 30 30.74 -2.28 72.74
N LEU A 31 30.55 -3.61 72.73
CA LEU A 31 30.01 -4.33 71.58
C LEU A 31 28.56 -3.93 71.26
N THR A 32 27.72 -3.76 72.29
CA THR A 32 26.33 -3.28 72.09
C THR A 32 26.29 -1.84 71.57
N ILE A 33 27.13 -0.95 72.09
CA ILE A 33 27.22 0.44 71.61
C ILE A 33 27.70 0.48 70.15
N ALA A 34 28.71 -0.33 69.81
CA ALA A 34 29.18 -0.46 68.43
C ALA A 34 28.10 -1.00 67.49
N ALA A 35 27.32 -2.00 67.91
CA ALA A 35 26.22 -2.55 67.13
C ALA A 35 25.10 -1.51 66.89
N ILE A 36 24.75 -0.72 67.91
CA ILE A 36 23.77 0.38 67.80
C ILE A 36 24.30 1.47 66.85
N ALA A 37 25.58 1.83 66.97
CA ALA A 37 26.20 2.80 66.07
C ALA A 37 26.18 2.30 64.61
N ILE A 38 26.47 1.03 64.35
CA ILE A 38 26.38 0.42 63.02
C ILE A 38 24.95 0.49 62.48
N LEU A 39 23.95 0.12 63.27
CA LEU A 39 22.54 0.19 62.86
C LEU A 39 22.11 1.63 62.55
N TYR A 40 22.58 2.61 63.33
CA TYR A 40 22.26 4.01 63.12
C TYR A 40 22.96 4.59 61.88
N PHE A 41 24.28 4.39 61.75
CA PHE A 41 25.08 4.97 60.67
C PHE A 41 24.95 4.22 59.33
N ILE A 42 24.63 2.92 59.33
CA ILE A 42 24.55 2.10 58.11
C ILE A 42 23.11 1.65 57.84
N GLY A 43 22.38 1.20 58.86
CA GLY A 43 21.04 0.65 58.71
C GLY A 43 20.02 1.67 58.20
N ILE A 44 19.92 2.84 58.86
CA ILE A 44 18.94 3.88 58.47
C ILE A 44 19.20 4.39 57.04
N PRO A 45 20.44 4.72 56.63
CA PRO A 45 20.70 5.12 55.24
C PRO A 45 20.44 4.00 54.21
N ALA A 46 20.70 2.74 54.55
CA ALA A 46 20.45 1.61 53.65
C ALA A 46 18.95 1.42 53.38
N LEU A 47 18.09 1.60 54.40
CA LEU A 47 16.63 1.56 54.23
C LEU A 47 16.12 2.67 53.30
N GLY A 48 16.68 3.88 53.41
CA GLY A 48 16.34 4.99 52.50
C GLY A 48 16.71 4.70 51.04
N ARG A 49 17.88 4.09 50.79
CA ARG A 49 18.32 3.67 49.44
C ARG A 49 17.47 2.54 48.87
N LEU A 50 17.03 1.61 49.72
CA LEU A 50 16.14 0.53 49.30
C LEU A 50 14.74 1.07 48.93
N ALA A 51 14.24 2.03 49.69
CA ALA A 51 12.97 2.70 49.39
C ALA A 51 13.01 3.45 48.05
N SER A 52 14.11 4.14 47.73
CA SER A 52 14.25 4.82 46.43
C SER A 52 14.34 3.84 45.26
N LEU A 53 14.99 2.68 45.45
CA LEU A 53 15.04 1.61 44.44
C LEU A 53 13.69 0.94 44.22
N VAL A 54 12.93 0.67 45.29
CA VAL A 54 11.56 0.15 45.16
C VAL A 54 10.65 1.18 44.50
N SER A 55 10.83 2.47 44.79
CA SER A 55 10.10 3.56 44.14
C SER A 55 10.44 3.68 42.66
N SER A 56 11.70 3.47 42.24
CA SER A 56 12.06 3.50 40.82
C SER A 56 11.53 2.29 40.05
N LEU A 57 11.39 1.12 40.70
CA LEU A 57 10.74 -0.06 40.12
C LEU A 57 9.22 0.13 39.98
N ARG A 58 8.57 0.80 40.94
CA ARG A 58 7.11 1.06 40.91
C ARG A 58 6.73 2.25 40.03
N GLY A 59 7.63 3.21 39.85
CA GLY A 59 7.39 4.46 39.14
C GLY A 59 7.43 4.38 37.62
N ASN A 60 7.89 3.26 37.04
CA ASN A 60 8.01 3.12 35.59
C ASN A 60 6.71 2.58 34.96
N ASN A 61 5.59 3.25 35.22
CA ASN A 61 4.38 3.13 34.41
C ASN A 61 4.53 4.01 33.17
N ASN A 62 5.53 3.73 32.33
CA ASN A 62 5.44 4.16 30.95
C ASN A 62 4.20 3.46 30.41
N LYS A 63 3.17 4.25 30.02
CA LYS A 63 2.13 3.73 29.14
C LYS A 63 2.88 3.02 28.02
N ILE A 64 2.62 1.73 27.85
CA ILE A 64 3.08 1.01 26.67
C ILE A 64 2.41 1.75 25.52
N SER A 65 3.16 2.63 24.84
CA SER A 65 2.78 3.11 23.53
C SER A 65 2.63 1.85 22.72
N ASN A 66 1.40 1.48 22.39
CA ASN A 66 1.12 0.35 21.53
C ASN A 66 1.58 0.78 20.13
N SER A 67 2.89 0.81 19.92
CA SER A 67 3.51 1.18 18.66
C SER A 67 3.23 0.04 17.70
N ASP A 68 2.32 0.30 16.77
CA ASP A 68 2.05 -0.60 15.67
C ASP A 68 3.29 -0.67 14.78
N PHE A 69 3.75 -1.89 14.50
CA PHE A 69 4.88 -2.17 13.62
C PHE A 69 4.46 -3.00 12.41
N THR A 70 3.15 -3.26 12.25
CA THR A 70 2.63 -4.05 11.15
C THR A 70 2.38 -3.16 9.94
N PRO A 71 3.05 -3.41 8.80
CA PRO A 71 2.74 -2.67 7.59
C PRO A 71 1.32 -2.94 7.10
N PRO A 72 0.66 -1.94 6.50
CA PRO A 72 -0.61 -2.16 5.84
C PRO A 72 -0.43 -3.04 4.59
N PRO A 73 -1.50 -3.67 4.07
CA PRO A 73 -1.46 -4.37 2.80
C PRO A 73 -1.13 -3.41 1.64
N PRO A 74 -0.54 -3.90 0.53
CA PRO A 74 -0.31 -3.06 -0.65
C PRO A 74 -1.61 -2.45 -1.18
N PRO A 75 -1.57 -1.19 -1.69
CA PRO A 75 -2.71 -0.60 -2.38
C PRO A 75 -3.19 -1.49 -3.53
N LYS A 76 -4.51 -1.63 -3.66
CA LYS A 76 -5.15 -2.36 -4.76
C LYS A 76 -5.97 -1.41 -5.59
N PHE A 77 -5.62 -1.26 -6.86
CA PHE A 77 -6.41 -0.47 -7.80
C PHE A 77 -7.70 -1.21 -8.19
N LYS A 78 -8.78 -0.44 -8.37
CA LYS A 78 -10.00 -0.89 -9.05
C LYS A 78 -9.75 -0.93 -10.56
N TYR A 79 -10.77 -1.33 -11.32
CA TYR A 79 -10.69 -1.40 -12.77
C TYR A 79 -10.27 -0.07 -13.41
N PHE A 80 -9.31 -0.16 -14.33
CA PHE A 80 -8.89 0.90 -15.25
C PHE A 80 -8.76 0.27 -16.65
N PRO A 81 -8.91 1.07 -17.73
CA PRO A 81 -8.80 0.54 -19.08
C PRO A 81 -7.34 0.24 -19.44
N GLU A 82 -7.13 -0.79 -20.27
CA GLU A 82 -5.80 -1.07 -20.84
C GLU A 82 -5.43 -0.06 -21.94
N PHE A 83 -6.43 0.35 -22.74
CA PHE A 83 -6.31 1.35 -23.80
C PHE A 83 -7.37 2.43 -23.62
N THR A 84 -7.03 3.69 -23.88
CA THR A 84 -7.97 4.79 -23.79
C THR A 84 -7.60 5.93 -24.73
N ASN A 85 -8.60 6.66 -25.21
CA ASN A 85 -8.43 7.93 -25.89
C ASN A 85 -8.71 9.15 -24.98
N GLN A 86 -8.93 8.91 -23.69
CA GLN A 86 -9.08 9.96 -22.69
C GLN A 86 -7.73 10.30 -22.08
N GLN A 87 -7.25 11.52 -22.31
CA GLN A 87 -5.96 11.97 -21.78
C GLN A 87 -5.93 12.03 -20.24
N THR A 88 -7.07 12.19 -19.58
CA THR A 88 -7.15 12.23 -18.11
C THR A 88 -7.97 11.08 -17.58
N LEU A 89 -7.45 10.39 -16.56
CA LEU A 89 -8.13 9.31 -15.87
C LEU A 89 -8.14 9.53 -14.36
N THR A 90 -9.11 8.89 -13.70
CA THR A 90 -9.15 8.78 -12.25
C THR A 90 -8.83 7.35 -11.86
N LEU A 91 -7.66 7.14 -11.25
CA LEU A 91 -7.26 5.85 -10.71
C LEU A 91 -7.79 5.72 -9.28
N THR A 92 -8.69 4.77 -9.06
CA THR A 92 -9.27 4.52 -7.74
C THR A 92 -8.80 3.18 -7.20
N GLY A 93 -8.85 3.02 -5.89
CA GLY A 93 -8.44 1.78 -5.25
C GLY A 93 -8.76 1.74 -3.77
N ASN A 94 -8.23 0.72 -3.11
CA ASN A 94 -8.41 0.47 -1.69
C ASN A 94 -7.05 0.17 -1.02
N THR A 95 -6.90 0.63 0.20
CA THR A 95 -5.79 0.35 1.13
C THR A 95 -6.35 0.27 2.56
N GLU A 96 -5.49 0.32 3.58
CA GLU A 96 -5.91 0.53 4.96
C GLU A 96 -6.56 1.92 5.16
N SER A 97 -7.64 1.95 5.94
CA SER A 97 -8.37 3.18 6.27
C SER A 97 -7.45 4.26 6.85
N GLY A 98 -7.48 5.47 6.28
CA GLY A 98 -6.68 6.58 6.75
C GLY A 98 -5.17 6.48 6.49
N ALA A 99 -4.71 5.48 5.72
CA ALA A 99 -3.33 5.39 5.29
C ALA A 99 -3.01 6.43 4.18
N SER A 100 -1.76 6.91 4.16
CA SER A 100 -1.26 7.74 3.06
C SER A 100 -0.83 6.86 1.90
N VAL A 101 -1.40 7.06 0.71
CA VAL A 101 -1.06 6.30 -0.50
C VAL A 101 -0.14 7.14 -1.37
N LYS A 102 1.03 6.60 -1.71
CA LYS A 102 1.97 7.20 -2.64
C LYS A 102 1.92 6.47 -3.99
N LEU A 103 1.35 7.12 -4.99
CA LEU A 103 1.40 6.69 -6.39
C LEU A 103 2.71 7.15 -7.01
N THR A 104 3.38 6.27 -7.76
CA THR A 104 4.43 6.66 -8.70
C THR A 104 3.89 6.48 -10.11
N PHE A 105 3.63 7.58 -10.81
CA PHE A 105 3.04 7.60 -12.16
C PHE A 105 4.07 8.15 -13.16
N ASN A 106 4.49 7.33 -14.12
CA ASN A 106 5.60 7.65 -15.05
C ASN A 106 6.85 8.18 -14.33
N GLY A 107 7.20 7.56 -13.20
CA GLY A 107 8.33 7.97 -12.35
C GLY A 107 8.07 9.21 -11.47
N SER A 108 6.95 9.91 -11.64
CA SER A 108 6.58 11.08 -10.83
C SER A 108 5.72 10.68 -9.63
N PRO A 109 6.11 11.03 -8.38
CA PRO A 109 5.32 10.68 -7.21
C PRO A 109 4.12 11.63 -7.02
N GLN A 110 3.00 11.07 -6.59
CA GLN A 110 1.82 11.77 -6.08
C GLN A 110 1.37 11.09 -4.78
N GLU A 111 0.74 11.83 -3.88
CA GLU A 111 0.32 11.29 -2.58
C GLU A 111 -1.10 11.77 -2.24
N VAL A 112 -1.94 10.86 -1.73
CA VAL A 112 -3.30 11.14 -1.26
C VAL A 112 -3.60 10.35 0.00
N LEU A 113 -4.47 10.89 0.85
CA LEU A 113 -4.96 10.18 2.03
C LEU A 113 -6.15 9.28 1.65
N ALA A 114 -6.13 8.02 2.07
CA ALA A 114 -7.29 7.15 1.95
C ALA A 114 -8.38 7.57 2.95
N ASP A 115 -9.65 7.40 2.56
CA ASP A 115 -10.78 7.71 3.45
C ASP A 115 -10.96 6.67 4.58
N ASN A 116 -12.02 6.83 5.38
CA ASN A 116 -12.34 5.94 6.50
C ASN A 116 -12.74 4.52 6.06
N ASP A 117 -13.04 4.32 4.77
CA ASP A 117 -13.30 3.01 4.17
C ASP A 117 -12.05 2.49 3.42
N GLY A 118 -10.92 3.20 3.53
CA GLY A 118 -9.66 2.87 2.86
C GLY A 118 -9.67 3.16 1.36
N GLN A 119 -10.63 3.91 0.84
CA GLN A 119 -10.67 4.26 -0.57
C GLN A 119 -9.75 5.44 -0.89
N PHE A 120 -9.06 5.36 -2.02
CA PHE A 120 -8.23 6.44 -2.53
C PHE A 120 -8.53 6.73 -4.00
N SER A 121 -8.15 7.93 -4.45
CA SER A 121 -8.39 8.40 -5.81
C SER A 121 -7.27 9.34 -6.28
N PHE A 122 -6.67 9.06 -7.43
CA PHE A 122 -5.67 9.90 -8.09
C PHE A 122 -6.18 10.38 -9.44
N GLY A 123 -6.08 11.68 -9.70
CA GLY A 123 -6.21 12.24 -11.04
C GLY A 123 -4.87 12.19 -11.76
N VAL A 124 -4.81 11.51 -12.91
CA VAL A 124 -3.59 11.38 -13.71
C VAL A 124 -3.81 11.91 -15.13
N THR A 125 -2.76 12.53 -15.68
CA THR A 125 -2.71 12.97 -17.07
C THR A 125 -1.77 12.05 -17.83
N LEU A 126 -2.31 11.32 -18.80
CA LEU A 126 -1.59 10.38 -19.63
C LEU A 126 -0.72 11.09 -20.67
N GLN A 127 0.45 10.51 -20.93
CA GLN A 127 1.32 10.82 -22.05
C GLN A 127 1.01 9.86 -23.20
N ASP A 128 1.24 10.30 -24.44
CA ASP A 128 0.99 9.46 -25.63
C ASP A 128 1.77 8.14 -25.54
N GLY A 129 1.09 7.02 -25.80
CA GLY A 129 1.64 5.68 -25.65
C GLY A 129 1.51 5.12 -24.23
N ILE A 130 2.50 4.30 -23.82
CA ILE A 130 2.45 3.52 -22.59
C ILE A 130 2.73 4.40 -21.37
N ASN A 131 1.80 4.41 -20.41
CA ASN A 131 1.92 5.03 -19.10
C ASN A 131 2.02 3.94 -18.05
N THR A 132 2.96 4.05 -17.11
CA THR A 132 3.19 3.03 -16.07
C THR A 132 2.95 3.61 -14.69
N PHE A 133 2.43 2.77 -13.79
CA PHE A 133 2.23 3.18 -12.41
C PHE A 133 2.21 2.04 -11.41
N ALA A 134 2.51 2.38 -10.16
CA ALA A 134 2.37 1.52 -8.99
C ALA A 134 2.26 2.39 -7.73
N ALA A 135 1.86 1.79 -6.60
CA ALA A 135 1.71 2.53 -5.35
C ALA A 135 2.23 1.78 -4.12
N THR A 136 2.53 2.52 -3.06
CA THR A 136 2.71 2.04 -1.69
C THR A 136 1.76 2.78 -0.75
N ALA A 137 1.47 2.19 0.41
CA ALA A 137 0.74 2.85 1.49
C ALA A 137 1.61 2.97 2.74
N THR A 138 1.39 4.02 3.51
CA THR A 138 2.00 4.25 4.82
C THR A 138 0.88 4.43 5.83
N ASP A 139 0.84 3.61 6.88
CA ASP A 139 -0.16 3.72 7.93
C ASP A 139 0.04 4.96 8.83
N GLN A 140 -0.84 5.15 9.82
CA GLN A 140 -0.76 6.27 10.76
C GLN A 140 0.43 6.18 11.74
N SER A 141 1.00 4.99 11.90
CA SER A 141 2.17 4.73 12.75
C SER A 141 3.49 4.85 11.97
N GLY A 142 3.43 5.05 10.65
CA GLY A 142 4.58 5.22 9.77
C GLY A 142 5.08 3.92 9.12
N ASN A 143 4.38 2.78 9.25
CA ASN A 143 4.78 1.54 8.59
C ASN A 143 4.37 1.56 7.12
N GLN A 144 5.30 1.18 6.24
CA GLN A 144 5.09 1.20 4.79
C GLN A 144 4.81 -0.19 4.22
N SER A 145 3.79 -0.31 3.37
CA SER A 145 3.42 -1.54 2.66
C SER A 145 4.49 -1.98 1.65
N GLN A 146 4.37 -3.22 1.17
CA GLN A 146 5.01 -3.59 -0.10
C GLN A 146 4.42 -2.76 -1.27
N LYS A 147 5.16 -2.69 -2.37
CA LYS A 147 4.70 -2.08 -3.62
C LYS A 147 3.52 -2.90 -4.20
N SER A 148 2.55 -2.22 -4.79
CA SER A 148 1.52 -2.86 -5.62
C SER A 148 2.14 -3.55 -6.84
N ASP A 149 1.31 -4.28 -7.60
CA ASP A 149 1.69 -4.71 -8.94
C ASP A 149 2.04 -3.50 -9.82
N ASP A 150 2.89 -3.73 -10.82
CA ASP A 150 3.17 -2.76 -11.87
C ASP A 150 2.02 -2.78 -12.89
N HIS A 151 1.45 -1.62 -13.15
CA HIS A 151 0.33 -1.44 -14.05
C HIS A 151 0.70 -0.56 -15.23
N GLN A 152 -0.01 -0.74 -16.35
CA GLN A 152 0.15 0.07 -17.55
C GLN A 152 -1.20 0.46 -18.15
N ILE A 153 -1.23 1.63 -18.78
CA ILE A 153 -2.35 2.16 -19.57
C ILE A 153 -1.76 2.76 -20.84
N THR A 154 -2.25 2.34 -21.99
CA THR A 154 -1.87 2.92 -23.28
C THR A 154 -2.85 4.03 -23.63
N PHE A 155 -2.34 5.27 -23.73
CA PHE A 155 -3.11 6.39 -24.26
C PHE A 155 -2.86 6.51 -25.75
N ASP A 156 -3.94 6.42 -26.53
CA ASP A 156 -3.91 6.60 -27.97
C ASP A 156 -5.07 7.50 -28.40
N LYS A 157 -4.74 8.57 -29.12
CA LYS A 157 -5.68 9.54 -29.68
C LYS A 157 -5.74 9.50 -31.21
N LYS A 158 -4.95 8.63 -31.85
CA LYS A 158 -4.91 8.51 -33.30
C LYS A 158 -6.14 7.72 -33.72
N THR A 159 -6.88 8.24 -34.69
CA THR A 159 -7.99 7.50 -35.29
C THR A 159 -7.46 6.37 -36.18
N PRO A 160 -8.16 5.22 -36.25
CA PRO A 160 -7.72 4.12 -37.09
C PRO A 160 -7.74 4.50 -38.56
N ASP A 161 -6.76 4.01 -39.32
CA ASP A 161 -6.78 4.13 -40.77
C ASP A 161 -7.98 3.32 -41.32
N LEU A 162 -8.72 3.88 -42.28
CA LEU A 162 -9.87 3.23 -42.91
C LEU A 162 -9.91 3.52 -44.41
N GLU A 163 -9.93 2.46 -45.22
CA GLU A 163 -10.02 2.51 -46.67
C GLU A 163 -11.07 1.51 -47.17
N ILE A 164 -11.91 1.95 -48.12
CA ILE A 164 -12.80 1.07 -48.87
C ILE A 164 -12.12 0.87 -50.22
N THR A 165 -11.69 -0.36 -50.50
CA THR A 165 -10.91 -0.70 -51.71
C THR A 165 -11.80 -1.03 -52.89
N SER A 166 -12.98 -1.60 -52.63
CA SER A 166 -13.98 -1.90 -53.64
C SER A 166 -15.37 -2.02 -52.99
N PRO A 167 -16.45 -1.63 -53.68
CA PRO A 167 -16.45 -0.85 -54.91
C PRO A 167 -16.05 0.62 -54.67
N SER A 168 -15.86 1.38 -55.75
CA SER A 168 -15.66 2.83 -55.65
C SER A 168 -16.99 3.54 -55.34
N ASP A 169 -16.92 4.66 -54.63
CA ASP A 169 -18.09 5.49 -54.35
C ASP A 169 -18.77 6.00 -55.63
N GLY A 170 -20.10 5.97 -55.65
CA GLY A 170 -20.93 6.33 -56.80
C GLY A 170 -21.07 5.25 -57.88
N SER A 171 -20.49 4.05 -57.70
CA SER A 171 -20.58 2.97 -58.68
C SER A 171 -22.04 2.57 -58.95
N SER A 172 -22.32 2.20 -60.21
CA SER A 172 -23.65 1.80 -60.68
C SER A 172 -23.66 0.36 -61.14
N TYR A 173 -24.72 -0.36 -60.79
CA TYR A 173 -24.93 -1.78 -61.08
C TYR A 173 -26.26 -1.98 -61.79
N PHE A 174 -26.29 -2.87 -62.78
CA PHE A 174 -27.44 -3.06 -63.65
C PHE A 174 -27.79 -4.54 -63.80
N GLY A 175 -29.08 -4.84 -63.83
CA GLY A 175 -29.56 -6.20 -64.04
C GLY A 175 -29.50 -7.06 -62.78
N SER A 176 -30.41 -8.03 -62.68
CA SER A 176 -30.56 -8.88 -61.49
C SER A 176 -29.30 -9.66 -61.08
N ASN A 177 -28.38 -9.91 -62.01
CA ASN A 177 -27.10 -10.60 -61.77
C ASN A 177 -26.06 -9.75 -61.03
N GLN A 178 -26.22 -8.42 -60.98
CA GLN A 178 -25.32 -7.50 -60.27
C GLN A 178 -25.91 -6.96 -58.96
N ARG A 179 -27.04 -7.53 -58.52
CA ARG A 179 -27.75 -7.06 -57.32
C ARG A 179 -27.02 -7.43 -56.02
N GLN A 180 -26.17 -8.46 -56.03
CA GLN A 180 -25.35 -8.83 -54.89
C GLN A 180 -23.92 -8.31 -55.10
N ILE A 181 -23.41 -7.55 -54.13
CA ILE A 181 -22.07 -6.97 -54.17
C ILE A 181 -21.31 -7.28 -52.89
N THR A 182 -20.00 -7.20 -52.95
CA THR A 182 -19.11 -7.30 -51.79
C THR A 182 -18.36 -5.98 -51.63
N ILE A 183 -18.53 -5.34 -50.47
CA ILE A 183 -17.71 -4.21 -50.05
C ILE A 183 -16.46 -4.79 -49.39
N THR A 184 -15.29 -4.46 -49.93
CA THR A 184 -13.98 -4.80 -49.38
C THR A 184 -13.27 -3.54 -48.94
N GLY A 185 -12.50 -3.64 -47.86
CA GLY A 185 -11.69 -2.53 -47.40
C GLY A 185 -10.59 -2.99 -46.46
N LYS A 186 -9.80 -2.01 -46.02
CA LYS A 186 -8.71 -2.18 -45.08
C LYS A 186 -8.85 -1.20 -43.93
N THR A 187 -8.52 -1.67 -42.73
CA THR A 187 -8.44 -0.86 -41.51
C THR A 187 -7.13 -1.17 -40.78
N GLU A 188 -6.84 -0.40 -39.73
CA GLU A 188 -5.89 -0.80 -38.70
C GLU A 188 -6.19 -2.20 -38.14
N THR A 189 -5.15 -2.98 -37.82
CA THR A 189 -5.27 -4.31 -37.20
C THR A 189 -5.92 -4.18 -35.82
N ASP A 190 -6.66 -5.22 -35.40
CA ASP A 190 -7.40 -5.25 -34.13
C ASP A 190 -8.53 -4.21 -33.98
N ALA A 191 -8.72 -3.35 -34.99
CA ALA A 191 -9.86 -2.44 -35.02
C ALA A 191 -11.16 -3.20 -35.30
N LYS A 192 -12.23 -2.76 -34.66
CA LYS A 192 -13.59 -3.21 -34.90
C LYS A 192 -14.19 -2.44 -36.07
N VAL A 193 -14.64 -3.15 -37.11
CA VAL A 193 -15.38 -2.55 -38.23
C VAL A 193 -16.88 -2.81 -38.10
N THR A 194 -17.68 -1.81 -38.41
CA THR A 194 -19.13 -1.94 -38.58
C THR A 194 -19.57 -1.36 -39.93
N ILE A 195 -20.59 -1.96 -40.55
CA ILE A 195 -21.25 -1.41 -41.73
C ILE A 195 -22.75 -1.32 -41.46
N ASN A 196 -23.29 -0.10 -41.46
CA ASN A 196 -24.67 0.19 -41.03
C ASN A 196 -24.99 -0.48 -39.69
N ASP A 197 -24.14 -0.23 -38.68
CA ASP A 197 -24.18 -0.77 -37.32
C ASP A 197 -24.01 -2.29 -37.17
N ARG A 198 -23.77 -3.03 -38.26
CA ARG A 198 -23.48 -4.46 -38.21
C ARG A 198 -21.99 -4.71 -38.07
N ILE A 199 -21.59 -5.52 -37.09
CA ILE A 199 -20.19 -5.91 -36.87
C ILE A 199 -19.70 -6.77 -38.03
N ILE A 200 -18.57 -6.39 -38.62
CA ILE A 200 -17.89 -7.10 -39.70
C ILE A 200 -16.59 -7.67 -39.17
N SER A 201 -16.29 -8.93 -39.52
CA SER A 201 -15.01 -9.54 -39.20
C SER A 201 -13.88 -8.88 -39.99
N VAL A 202 -12.81 -8.56 -39.29
CA VAL A 202 -11.54 -8.07 -39.83
C VAL A 202 -10.53 -9.19 -39.66
N ASP A 203 -9.75 -9.50 -40.69
CA ASP A 203 -8.68 -10.49 -40.58
C ASP A 203 -7.39 -9.90 -39.96
N ASP A 204 -6.40 -10.76 -39.70
CA ASP A 204 -5.12 -10.37 -39.09
C ASP A 204 -4.32 -9.37 -39.93
N SER A 205 -4.69 -9.15 -41.19
CA SER A 205 -4.08 -8.16 -42.10
C SER A 205 -4.88 -6.85 -42.18
N GLY A 206 -5.94 -6.71 -41.38
CA GLY A 206 -6.81 -5.54 -41.35
C GLY A 206 -7.83 -5.51 -42.50
N ILE A 207 -8.00 -6.59 -43.26
CA ILE A 207 -8.94 -6.63 -44.38
C ILE A 207 -10.32 -7.04 -43.88
N PHE A 208 -11.35 -6.34 -44.35
CA PHE A 208 -12.75 -6.69 -44.09
C PHE A 208 -13.51 -6.88 -45.39
N GLN A 209 -14.53 -7.74 -45.34
CA GLN A 209 -15.44 -7.99 -46.46
C GLN A 209 -16.89 -8.06 -45.98
N TYR A 210 -17.79 -7.43 -46.73
CA TYR A 210 -19.22 -7.43 -46.44
C TYR A 210 -20.04 -7.61 -47.72
N THR A 211 -20.71 -8.77 -47.81
CA THR A 211 -21.60 -9.07 -48.92
C THR A 211 -23.02 -8.61 -48.61
N THR A 212 -23.63 -7.88 -49.53
CA THR A 212 -24.98 -7.32 -49.37
C THR A 212 -25.76 -7.35 -50.69
N THR A 213 -27.07 -7.25 -50.59
CA THR A 213 -27.98 -7.12 -51.74
C THR A 213 -28.43 -5.67 -51.86
N LEU A 214 -28.32 -5.10 -53.06
CA LEU A 214 -28.75 -3.74 -53.38
C LEU A 214 -30.27 -3.67 -53.57
N ASN A 215 -30.85 -2.58 -53.09
CA ASN A 215 -32.22 -2.17 -53.38
C ASN A 215 -32.23 -1.29 -54.63
N GLU A 216 -33.39 -1.21 -55.30
CA GLU A 216 -33.56 -0.31 -56.46
C GLU A 216 -33.24 1.13 -56.06
N GLY A 217 -32.48 1.83 -56.90
CA GLY A 217 -32.02 3.20 -56.65
C GLY A 217 -30.74 3.28 -55.83
N SER A 218 -30.64 4.29 -54.97
CA SER A 218 -29.42 4.60 -54.22
C SER A 218 -29.35 3.79 -52.91
N ASN A 219 -28.19 3.21 -52.65
CA ASN A 219 -27.87 2.41 -51.47
C ASN A 219 -26.65 3.01 -50.78
N THR A 220 -26.80 3.53 -49.56
CA THR A 220 -25.70 4.09 -48.78
C THR A 220 -25.28 3.13 -47.67
N PHE A 221 -23.96 2.98 -47.51
CA PHE A 221 -23.34 2.19 -46.45
C PHE A 221 -22.40 3.08 -45.64
N ASN A 222 -22.66 3.20 -44.35
CA ASN A 222 -21.75 3.82 -43.39
C ASN A 222 -20.79 2.74 -42.87
N VAL A 223 -19.52 2.88 -43.23
CA VAL A 223 -18.43 2.02 -42.76
C VAL A 223 -17.71 2.75 -41.65
N LYS A 224 -17.70 2.16 -40.45
CA LYS A 224 -17.07 2.73 -39.26
C LYS A 224 -16.02 1.77 -38.73
N SER A 225 -14.79 2.27 -38.56
CA SER A 225 -13.71 1.58 -37.85
C SER A 225 -13.54 2.18 -36.46
N THR A 226 -13.27 1.36 -35.45
CA THR A 226 -13.03 1.74 -34.06
C THR A 226 -11.83 0.96 -33.52
N ASP A 227 -10.80 1.63 -33.06
CA ASP A 227 -9.61 0.99 -32.48
C ASP A 227 -9.85 0.49 -31.03
N GLN A 228 -8.80 -0.02 -30.38
CA GLN A 228 -8.85 -0.50 -29.00
C GLN A 228 -9.01 0.62 -27.95
N ALA A 229 -8.50 1.83 -28.25
CA ALA A 229 -8.61 3.01 -27.41
C ALA A 229 -9.99 3.71 -27.52
N GLY A 230 -10.80 3.31 -28.50
CA GLY A 230 -12.11 3.87 -28.81
C GLY A 230 -12.10 5.02 -29.80
N ASN A 231 -10.99 5.29 -30.50
CA ASN A 231 -10.98 6.28 -31.59
C ASN A 231 -11.68 5.70 -32.82
N THR A 232 -12.35 6.57 -33.58
CA THR A 232 -13.20 6.13 -34.70
C THR A 232 -12.92 6.90 -35.99
N THR A 233 -12.96 6.19 -37.11
CA THR A 233 -12.98 6.76 -38.46
C THR A 233 -14.20 6.23 -39.20
N GLU A 234 -14.92 7.10 -39.91
CA GLU A 234 -16.11 6.74 -40.68
C GLU A 234 -15.98 7.14 -42.15
N LYS A 235 -16.49 6.30 -43.05
CA LYS A 235 -16.62 6.57 -44.48
C LYS A 235 -17.99 6.12 -44.96
N ASN A 236 -18.62 6.95 -45.79
CA ASN A 236 -19.84 6.57 -46.49
C ASN A 236 -19.49 6.15 -47.92
N ILE A 237 -20.13 5.09 -48.39
CA ILE A 237 -20.13 4.69 -49.80
C ILE A 237 -21.56 4.58 -50.30
N SER A 238 -21.86 5.19 -51.43
CA SER A 238 -23.16 5.16 -52.09
C SER A 238 -23.07 4.41 -53.42
N LEU A 239 -23.94 3.43 -53.61
CA LEU A 239 -24.02 2.59 -54.81
C LEU A 239 -25.40 2.73 -55.41
N ASN A 240 -25.49 2.79 -56.74
CA ASN A 240 -26.76 2.84 -57.45
C ASN A 240 -27.04 1.48 -58.09
N PHE A 241 -28.28 1.01 -57.99
CA PHE A 241 -28.73 -0.21 -58.65
C PHE A 241 -29.96 0.08 -59.49
N THR A 242 -29.99 -0.49 -60.70
CA THR A 242 -31.15 -0.46 -61.60
C THR A 242 -31.41 -1.86 -62.13
N SER A 243 -32.62 -2.38 -61.90
CA SER A 243 -33.03 -3.75 -62.26
C SER A 243 -33.03 -4.03 -63.75
#